data_AF-A0A0A7M4B6-F1
#
_entry.id   AF-A0A0A7M4B6-F1
#
_cell.length_a   1.000
_cell.length_b   1.000
_cell.length_c   1.000
_cell.angle_alpha   90.00
_cell.angle_beta   90.00
_cell.angle_gamma   90.00
#
_symmetry.space_group_name_H-M   'P 1'
#
loop_
_entity.id
_entity.type
_entity.pdbx_description
1 polymer ?
#
loop_
_entity_poly.entity_id
_entity_poly.type
_entity_poly.pdbx_seq_one_letter_code
_entity_poly.pdbx_strand_id
1 'polypeptide(L)'
;ACAPYRRLSLCNKNMEKMDANNYDSGNAKHKLLAEVCLAAKYEGQSIKTHYPKYQAQYPGSASTTCTELARSFADIGDIVRGKDLYLGKKKKKNQNQKKKKKKKFYKNFWGIYKKINQKRKKGQGNQKTPTKIQKFFIIKKKWGKGKPK
;
A
#
# COMPACT_ATOMS: atom_id res chain seq x y z
N ALA A 1 -7.70 -2.51 17.84
CA ALA A 1 -7.12 -1.53 16.89
C ALA A 1 -8.24 -0.85 16.12
N CYS A 2 -8.27 0.48 16.12
CA CYS A 2 -9.24 1.29 15.37
C CYS A 2 -8.52 1.90 14.16
N ALA A 3 -9.11 1.78 12.96
CA ALA A 3 -8.54 2.38 11.76
C ALA A 3 -9.00 3.85 11.66
N PRO A 4 -8.09 4.81 11.42
CA PRO A 4 -8.46 6.21 11.25
C PRO A 4 -9.35 6.39 10.01
N TYR A 5 -10.23 7.41 10.00
CA TYR A 5 -11.15 7.65 8.88
C TYR A 5 -10.46 7.72 7.53
N ARG A 6 -9.28 8.35 7.45
CA ARG A 6 -8.42 8.38 6.26
C ARG A 6 -8.11 6.97 5.71
N ARG A 7 -7.73 6.03 6.58
CA ARG A 7 -7.47 4.63 6.18
C ARG A 7 -8.72 3.96 5.63
N LEU A 8 -9.92 4.31 6.13
CA LEU A 8 -11.18 3.72 5.68
C LEU A 8 -11.50 4.09 4.22
N SER A 9 -11.04 5.26 3.77
CA SER A 9 -11.25 5.83 2.43
C SER A 9 -9.98 5.88 1.59
N LEU A 10 -8.99 5.03 1.91
CA LEU A 10 -7.72 4.97 1.18
C LEU A 10 -7.94 4.73 -0.33
N CYS A 11 -7.26 5.48 -1.17
CA CYS A 11 -7.39 5.43 -2.62
C CYS A 11 -6.58 4.27 -3.24
N ASN A 12 -6.99 3.02 -2.99
CA ASN A 12 -6.29 1.80 -3.45
C ASN A 12 -7.14 0.89 -4.36
N LYS A 13 -8.24 1.41 -4.93
CA LYS A 13 -9.18 0.61 -5.76
C LYS A 13 -8.51 -0.05 -6.98
N ASN A 14 -7.55 0.63 -7.58
CA ASN A 14 -6.77 0.08 -8.70
C ASN A 14 -6.00 -1.18 -8.26
N MET A 15 -5.40 -1.15 -7.07
CA MET A 15 -4.71 -2.29 -6.48
C MET A 15 -5.66 -3.46 -6.19
N GLU A 16 -6.88 -3.18 -5.68
CA GLU A 16 -7.88 -4.22 -5.43
C GLU A 16 -8.33 -4.97 -6.70
N LYS A 17 -8.25 -4.31 -7.85
CA LYS A 17 -8.64 -4.85 -9.16
C LYS A 17 -7.50 -5.56 -9.90
N MET A 18 -6.29 -5.62 -9.34
CA MET A 18 -5.17 -6.30 -9.98
C MET A 18 -5.44 -7.80 -10.15
N ASP A 19 -5.17 -8.30 -11.36
CA ASP A 19 -5.18 -9.73 -11.66
C ASP A 19 -3.76 -10.21 -11.97
N ALA A 20 -3.32 -11.29 -11.33
CA ALA A 20 -1.99 -11.84 -11.57
C ALA A 20 -1.79 -12.37 -12.99
N ASN A 21 -2.88 -12.69 -13.71
CA ASN A 21 -2.83 -13.16 -15.08
C ASN A 21 -2.44 -12.05 -16.06
N ASN A 22 -2.75 -10.79 -15.75
CA ASN A 22 -2.41 -9.63 -16.59
C ASN A 22 -0.92 -9.20 -16.49
N TYR A 23 -0.11 -9.98 -15.77
CA TYR A 23 1.27 -9.66 -15.43
C TYR A 23 2.18 -10.75 -15.99
N ASP A 24 3.07 -10.35 -16.89
CA ASP A 24 4.07 -11.24 -17.45
C ASP A 24 5.33 -11.14 -16.61
N SER A 25 6.11 -12.21 -16.54
CA SER A 25 7.41 -12.18 -15.85
C SER A 25 8.31 -11.03 -16.36
N GLY A 26 8.18 -10.67 -17.64
CA GLY A 26 8.86 -9.56 -18.30
C GLY A 26 8.58 -8.18 -17.69
N ASN A 27 7.30 -7.85 -17.47
CA ASN A 27 6.81 -6.50 -17.13
C ASN A 27 6.23 -6.39 -15.71
N ALA A 28 6.10 -7.50 -14.97
CA ALA A 28 5.38 -7.57 -13.71
C ALA A 28 5.84 -6.53 -12.67
N LYS A 29 7.15 -6.29 -12.59
CA LYS A 29 7.73 -5.29 -11.68
C LYS A 29 7.30 -3.87 -12.03
N HIS A 30 7.31 -3.53 -13.33
CA HIS A 30 6.97 -2.20 -13.81
C HIS A 30 5.48 -1.93 -13.68
N LYS A 31 4.63 -2.91 -14.04
CA LYS A 31 3.18 -2.83 -13.83
C LYS A 31 2.83 -2.69 -12.34
N LEU A 32 3.43 -3.50 -11.47
CA LEU A 32 3.17 -3.42 -10.03
C LEU A 32 3.59 -2.08 -9.44
N LEU A 33 4.74 -1.55 -9.87
CA LEU A 33 5.20 -0.23 -9.46
C LEU A 33 4.22 0.86 -9.95
N ALA A 34 3.76 0.79 -11.20
CA ALA A 34 2.79 1.73 -11.74
C ALA A 34 1.48 1.75 -10.93
N GLU A 35 0.95 0.58 -10.57
CA GLU A 35 -0.26 0.49 -9.73
C GLU A 35 -0.07 1.11 -8.35
N VAL A 36 1.06 0.85 -7.70
CA VAL A 36 1.37 1.42 -6.38
C VAL A 36 1.54 2.94 -6.47
N CYS A 37 2.24 3.43 -7.50
CA CYS A 37 2.41 4.88 -7.73
C CYS A 37 1.07 5.56 -8.05
N LEU A 38 0.20 4.90 -8.81
CA LEU A 38 -1.12 5.44 -9.14
C LEU A 38 -1.99 5.58 -7.88
N ALA A 39 -1.99 4.57 -7.00
CA ALA A 39 -2.67 4.65 -5.71
C ALA A 39 -2.11 5.79 -4.84
N ALA A 40 -0.78 5.92 -4.76
CA ALA A 40 -0.14 6.99 -4.01
C ALA A 40 -0.45 8.39 -4.56
N LYS A 41 -0.49 8.55 -5.88
CA LYS A 41 -0.84 9.82 -6.55
C LYS A 41 -2.26 10.25 -6.18
N TYR A 42 -3.24 9.37 -6.33
CA TYR A 42 -4.64 9.69 -6.03
C TYR A 42 -4.87 9.92 -4.53
N GLU A 43 -4.21 9.15 -3.68
CA GLU A 43 -4.26 9.35 -2.22
C GLU A 43 -3.71 10.73 -1.82
N GLY A 44 -2.56 11.12 -2.39
CA GLY A 44 -1.97 12.44 -2.13
C GLY A 44 -2.84 13.58 -2.64
N GLN A 45 -3.44 13.44 -3.82
CA GLN A 45 -4.40 14.42 -4.36
C GLN A 45 -5.64 14.54 -3.48
N SER A 46 -6.23 13.42 -3.06
CA SER A 46 -7.40 13.40 -2.17
C SER A 46 -7.12 14.14 -0.86
N ILE A 47 -5.96 13.88 -0.23
CA ILE A 47 -5.53 14.59 0.98
C ILE A 47 -5.38 16.07 0.71
N LYS A 48 -4.64 16.46 -0.34
CA LYS A 48 -4.44 17.87 -0.69
C LYS A 48 -5.76 18.62 -0.87
N THR A 49 -6.75 18.00 -1.52
CA THR A 49 -8.05 18.62 -1.78
C THR A 49 -8.92 18.77 -0.53
N HIS A 50 -8.92 17.78 0.37
CA HIS A 50 -9.81 17.78 1.54
C HIS A 50 -9.19 18.38 2.80
N TYR A 51 -7.86 18.43 2.88
CA TYR A 51 -7.15 18.90 4.07
C TYR A 51 -7.46 20.37 4.45
N PRO A 52 -7.59 21.34 3.51
CA PRO A 52 -7.98 22.72 3.87
C PRO A 52 -9.36 22.78 4.53
N LYS A 53 -10.33 22.01 4.02
CA LYS A 53 -11.67 21.92 4.62
C LYS A 53 -11.62 21.32 6.03
N TYR A 54 -10.78 20.31 6.22
CA TYR A 54 -10.55 19.71 7.52
C TYR A 54 -9.93 20.70 8.51
N GLN A 55 -8.92 21.48 8.11
CA GLN A 55 -8.33 22.52 8.97
C GLN A 55 -9.35 23.61 9.34
N ALA A 56 -10.18 24.05 8.40
CA ALA A 56 -11.22 25.04 8.67
C ALA A 56 -12.29 24.52 9.65
N GLN A 57 -12.66 23.24 9.54
CA GLN A 57 -13.64 22.61 10.43
C GLN A 57 -13.06 22.30 11.82
N TYR A 58 -11.76 22.03 11.91
CA TYR A 58 -11.06 21.68 13.15
C TYR A 58 -9.85 22.60 13.35
N PRO A 59 -10.09 23.88 13.67
CA PRO A 59 -9.02 24.83 13.95
C PRO A 59 -8.17 24.32 15.13
N GLY A 60 -6.84 24.33 14.97
CA GLY A 60 -5.92 23.80 15.98
C GLY A 60 -5.61 22.30 15.88
N SER A 61 -6.08 21.59 14.85
CA SER A 61 -5.61 20.22 14.57
C SER A 61 -4.09 20.17 14.46
N ALA A 62 -3.44 19.38 15.32
CA ALA A 62 -1.98 19.20 15.36
C ALA A 62 -1.39 18.49 14.13
N SER A 63 -2.23 17.84 13.31
CA SER A 63 -1.77 17.10 12.12
C SER A 63 -1.51 18.05 10.96
N THR A 64 -0.27 18.09 10.47
CA THR A 64 0.08 18.80 9.22
C THR A 64 -0.27 17.97 7.98
N THR A 65 -0.38 18.61 6.81
CA THR A 65 -0.56 17.91 5.52
C THR A 65 0.51 16.85 5.31
N CYS A 66 1.77 17.17 5.63
CA CYS A 66 2.90 16.25 5.52
C CYS A 66 2.75 15.04 6.44
N THR A 67 2.21 15.22 7.64
CA THR A 67 1.92 14.14 8.58
C THR A 67 0.86 13.19 8.02
N GLU A 68 -0.21 13.71 7.42
CA GLU A 68 -1.25 12.87 6.80
C GLU A 68 -0.74 12.12 5.57
N LEU A 69 0.06 12.77 4.73
CA LEU A 69 0.73 12.11 3.60
C LEU A 69 1.65 10.98 4.08
N ALA A 70 2.44 11.20 5.15
CA ALA A 70 3.32 10.19 5.71
C ALA A 70 2.54 8.98 6.28
N ARG A 71 1.37 9.22 6.89
CA ARG A 71 0.47 8.16 7.38
C ARG A 71 -0.13 7.36 6.22
N SER A 72 -0.58 8.02 5.15
CA SER A 72 -1.07 7.32 3.95
C SER A 72 0.01 6.50 3.25
N PHE A 73 1.23 7.03 3.19
CA PHE A 73 2.37 6.27 2.70
C PHE A 73 2.62 4.99 3.52
N ALA A 74 2.51 5.07 4.85
CA ALA A 74 2.67 3.90 5.72
C ALA A 74 1.58 2.85 5.45
N ASP A 75 0.32 3.27 5.29
CA ASP A 75 -0.81 2.38 4.98
C ASP A 75 -0.65 1.67 3.63
N ILE A 76 -0.37 2.42 2.56
CA ILE A 76 -0.08 1.84 1.24
C ILE A 76 1.08 0.86 1.36
N GLY A 77 2.09 1.22 2.13
CA GLY A 77 3.23 0.36 2.34
C GLY A 77 2.92 -0.91 3.15
N ASP A 78 2.03 -0.86 4.13
CA ASP A 78 1.56 -2.05 4.86
C ASP A 78 0.70 -2.95 3.97
N ILE A 79 -0.09 -2.39 3.06
CA ILE A 79 -0.84 -3.16 2.06
C ILE A 79 0.13 -3.94 1.15
N VAL A 80 1.13 -3.26 0.59
CA VAL A 80 2.13 -3.87 -0.30
C VAL A 80 2.99 -4.90 0.44
N ARG A 81 3.23 -4.72 1.74
CA ARG A 81 3.95 -5.70 2.58
C ARG A 81 3.09 -6.85 3.09
N GLY A 82 1.76 -6.81 2.87
CA GLY A 82 0.83 -7.79 3.43
C GLY A 82 0.65 -7.70 4.95
N LYS A 83 1.02 -6.57 5.56
CA LYS A 83 0.90 -6.30 7.01
C LYS A 83 -0.31 -5.46 7.37
N ASP A 84 -1.07 -5.01 6.38
CA ASP A 84 -2.26 -4.19 6.61
C ASP A 84 -3.32 -4.94 7.43
N LEU A 85 -3.53 -4.44 8.66
CA LEU A 85 -4.46 -5.01 9.63
C LEU A 85 -5.92 -4.59 9.37
N TYR A 86 -6.17 -3.65 8.45
CA TYR A 86 -7.52 -3.19 8.18
C TYR A 86 -8.36 -4.23 7.42
N LEU A 87 -9.52 -4.58 7.96
CA LEU A 87 -10.44 -5.58 7.41
C LEU A 87 -11.72 -4.96 6.81
N GLY A 88 -11.79 -3.63 6.70
CA GLY A 88 -13.00 -2.92 6.26
C GLY A 88 -13.99 -2.65 7.42
N LYS A 89 -14.89 -1.67 7.25
CA LYS A 89 -16.03 -1.47 8.18
C LYS A 89 -16.89 -2.75 8.29
N LYS A 90 -17.14 -3.24 9.51
CA LYS A 90 -18.02 -4.39 9.81
C LYS A 90 -19.48 -4.02 9.49
N LYS A 91 -19.97 -4.32 8.28
CA LYS A 91 -21.41 -4.56 8.08
C LYS A 91 -21.62 -6.07 8.18
N LYS A 92 -22.32 -6.54 9.22
CA LYS A 92 -22.49 -7.98 9.58
C LYS A 92 -22.83 -8.87 8.36
N LYS A 93 -23.60 -8.37 7.39
CA LYS A 93 -24.03 -9.14 6.20
C LYS A 93 -22.94 -9.46 5.15
N ASN A 94 -21.80 -8.74 5.11
CA ASN A 94 -20.82 -8.85 4.00
C ASN A 94 -19.39 -9.26 4.41
N GLN A 95 -19.19 -9.79 5.62
CA GLN A 95 -17.85 -10.15 6.09
C GLN A 95 -17.18 -11.23 5.23
N ASN A 96 -17.94 -12.26 4.82
CA ASN A 96 -17.42 -13.35 4.00
C ASN A 96 -16.97 -12.86 2.62
N GLN A 97 -17.74 -11.98 1.98
CA GLN A 97 -17.34 -11.38 0.69
C GLN A 97 -16.09 -10.51 0.81
N LYS A 98 -15.95 -9.72 1.88
CA LYS A 98 -14.73 -8.90 2.12
C LYS A 98 -13.50 -9.77 2.37
N LYS A 99 -13.63 -10.83 3.17
CA LYS A 99 -12.56 -11.82 3.37
C LYS A 99 -12.16 -12.46 2.06
N LYS A 100 -13.13 -12.86 1.22
CA LYS A 100 -12.88 -13.40 -0.13
C LYS A 100 -12.14 -12.41 -1.02
N LYS A 101 -12.56 -11.14 -1.06
CA LYS A 101 -11.88 -10.06 -1.82
C LYS A 101 -10.44 -9.83 -1.34
N LYS A 102 -10.22 -9.71 -0.02
CA LYS A 102 -8.88 -9.55 0.57
C LYS A 102 -7.98 -10.76 0.28
N LYS A 103 -8.53 -11.99 0.37
CA LYS A 103 -7.81 -13.23 0.01
C LYS A 103 -7.46 -13.27 -1.47
N LYS A 104 -8.40 -12.89 -2.36
CA LYS A 104 -8.16 -12.80 -3.82
C LYS A 104 -7.07 -11.77 -4.12
N PHE A 105 -7.16 -10.58 -3.52
CA PHE A 105 -6.14 -9.53 -3.66
C PHE A 105 -4.75 -10.06 -3.28
N TYR A 106 -4.58 -10.66 -2.10
CA TYR A 106 -3.27 -11.17 -1.69
C TYR A 106 -2.80 -12.35 -2.54
N LYS A 107 -3.70 -13.22 -2.98
CA LYS A 107 -3.37 -14.30 -3.93
C LYS A 107 -2.79 -13.72 -5.22
N ASN A 108 -3.45 -12.71 -5.79
CA ASN A 108 -3.01 -12.06 -7.02
C ASN A 108 -1.68 -11.31 -6.80
N PHE A 109 -1.61 -10.51 -5.75
CA PHE A 109 -0.41 -9.76 -5.38
C PHE A 109 0.81 -10.67 -5.19
N TRP A 110 0.63 -11.79 -4.46
CA TRP A 110 1.71 -12.75 -4.24
C TRP A 110 2.09 -13.51 -5.51
N GLY A 111 1.13 -13.80 -6.39
CA GLY A 111 1.39 -14.35 -7.73
C GLY A 111 2.28 -13.44 -8.57
N ILE A 112 1.98 -12.13 -8.60
CA ILE A 112 2.80 -11.12 -9.26
C ILE A 112 4.21 -11.06 -8.62
N TYR A 113 4.27 -11.06 -7.30
CA TYR A 113 5.54 -11.03 -6.56
C TYR A 113 6.41 -12.25 -6.84
N LYS A 114 5.81 -13.45 -6.96
CA LYS A 114 6.51 -14.69 -7.33
C LYS A 114 7.09 -14.60 -8.74
N LYS A 115 6.33 -14.09 -9.71
CA LYS A 115 6.81 -13.85 -11.10
C LYS A 115 8.03 -12.91 -11.13
N ILE A 116 8.01 -11.84 -10.33
CA ILE A 116 9.14 -10.90 -10.18
C ILE A 116 10.39 -11.62 -9.63
N ASN A 117 10.22 -12.44 -8.60
CA ASN A 117 11.35 -13.15 -7.97
C ASN A 117 11.90 -14.31 -8.80
N GLN A 118 11.07 -15.00 -9.59
CA GLN A 118 11.51 -16.09 -10.48
C GLN A 118 12.43 -15.58 -11.59
N LYS A 119 12.11 -14.44 -12.22
CA LYS A 119 12.99 -13.81 -13.22
C LYS A 119 14.37 -13.46 -12.64
N ARG A 120 14.40 -13.05 -11.36
CA ARG A 120 15.66 -12.73 -10.65
C ARG A 120 16.57 -13.96 -10.47
N LYS A 121 16.00 -15.14 -10.18
CA LYS A 121 16.78 -16.39 -10.04
C LYS A 121 17.36 -16.90 -11.38
N LYS A 122 16.71 -16.61 -12.51
CA LYS A 122 17.21 -17.00 -13.85
C LYS A 122 18.31 -16.08 -14.40
N GLY A 123 18.45 -14.85 -13.88
CA GLY A 123 19.42 -13.87 -14.37
C GLY A 123 20.57 -13.52 -13.41
N GLN A 124 20.62 -14.09 -12.21
CA GLN A 124 21.70 -13.87 -11.23
C GLN A 124 22.03 -15.15 -10.49
N GLY A 125 23.27 -15.64 -10.65
CA GLY A 125 23.88 -16.57 -9.70
C GLY A 125 23.79 -15.99 -8.29
N ASN A 126 23.14 -16.74 -7.40
CA ASN A 126 23.14 -16.69 -5.93
C ASN A 126 23.36 -15.37 -5.14
N GLN A 127 23.10 -14.18 -5.67
CA GLN A 127 23.16 -12.95 -4.87
C GLN A 127 21.79 -12.64 -4.24
N LYS A 128 21.70 -12.69 -2.91
CA LYS A 128 20.57 -12.21 -2.10
C LYS A 128 20.56 -10.67 -2.04
N THR A 129 20.47 -9.98 -3.18
CA THR A 129 20.33 -8.51 -3.17
C THR A 129 18.84 -8.11 -3.16
N PRO A 130 18.37 -7.36 -2.15
CA PRO A 130 16.99 -6.90 -2.13
C PRO A 130 16.73 -5.92 -3.29
N THR A 131 15.61 -6.10 -4.01
CA THR A 131 15.18 -5.21 -5.11
C THR A 131 15.08 -3.75 -4.65
N LYS A 132 15.12 -2.74 -5.53
CA LYS A 132 14.80 -1.33 -5.16
C LYS A 132 13.48 -1.22 -4.39
N ILE A 133 12.47 -2.05 -4.74
CA ILE A 133 11.17 -2.14 -4.04
C ILE A 133 11.34 -2.76 -2.64
N GLN A 134 12.04 -3.90 -2.51
CA GLN A 134 12.35 -4.48 -1.20
C GLN A 134 13.23 -3.54 -0.34
N LYS A 135 14.22 -2.86 -0.92
CA LYS A 135 15.02 -1.81 -0.27
C LYS A 135 14.13 -0.65 0.18
N PHE A 136 13.22 -0.17 -0.66
CA PHE A 136 12.23 0.87 -0.29
C PHE A 136 11.39 0.46 0.93
N PHE A 137 11.00 -0.83 1.01
CA PHE A 137 10.28 -1.39 2.16
C PHE A 137 11.16 -1.69 3.38
N ILE A 138 12.43 -2.01 3.19
CA ILE A 138 13.43 -2.24 4.26
C ILE A 138 13.87 -0.91 4.88
N ILE A 139 14.00 0.16 4.10
CA ILE A 139 14.44 1.50 4.55
C ILE A 139 13.56 2.02 5.71
N LYS A 140 12.28 1.62 5.80
CA LYS A 140 11.40 2.01 6.91
C LYS A 140 11.55 1.19 8.20
N LYS A 141 12.21 0.02 8.20
CA LYS A 141 12.62 -0.63 9.46
C LYS A 141 13.63 0.26 10.22
N LYS A 142 14.34 1.14 9.51
CA LYS A 142 15.21 2.21 10.05
C LYS A 142 14.43 3.48 10.42
N TRP A 143 13.52 3.98 9.57
CA TRP A 143 12.75 5.20 9.86
C TRP A 143 11.78 5.08 11.06
N GLY A 144 11.23 3.89 11.34
CA GLY A 144 10.36 3.67 12.51
C GLY A 144 11.09 3.61 13.86
N LYS A 145 12.42 3.73 13.88
CA LYS A 145 13.25 3.75 15.09
C LYS A 145 13.80 5.14 15.44
N GLY A 146 13.50 6.17 14.66
CA GLY A 146 13.79 7.55 15.03
C GLY A 146 12.77 8.05 16.06
N LYS A 147 13.02 7.79 17.34
CA LYS A 147 12.44 8.63 18.39
C LYS A 147 13.08 10.02 18.23
N PRO A 148 12.32 11.12 18.16
CA PRO A 148 12.91 12.43 18.38
C PRO A 148 13.52 12.44 19.79
N LYS A 149 14.79 12.85 19.88
CA LYS A 149 15.35 13.37 21.12
C LYS A 149 14.77 14.76 21.35
#